data_AF-A0A540W3N1-F1
#
_entry.id   AF-A0A540W3N1-F1
#
_cell.length_a   1.000
_cell.length_b   1.000
_cell.length_c   1.000
_cell.angle_alpha   90.00
_cell.angle_beta   90.00
_cell.angle_gamma   90.00
#
_symmetry.space_group_name_H-M   'P 1'
#
loop_
_entity.id
_entity.type
_entity.pdbx_description
1 polymer ?
#
loop_
_entity_poly.entity_id
_entity_poly.type
_entity_poly.pdbx_seq_one_letter_code
_entity_poly.pdbx_strand_id
1 'polypeptide(L)'
;MDYATLRDMHPGTLIRASEEYMATAMNFAQTADNWDKQVYTASQQAWTGQAADAAEAPLKTTSNRLTDASSLLKQNAEQLSAAGDQFLQLQQQLQQLIAWSQQNGLVIHDDGSVTPNPQAAQGPGGAVAQASAQAMLAAELADVLARATAVDQSTSKALDMNAQSVGASVTGDPADPGQHGQPADPGGPSQGGHAPA
;
A
#
# COMPACT_ATOMS: atom_id res chain seq x y z
N MET A 1 14.34 12.71 -6.72
CA MET A 1 13.28 13.60 -7.24
C MET A 1 13.90 14.93 -7.61
N ASP A 2 13.59 15.47 -8.79
CA ASP A 2 14.09 16.77 -9.24
C ASP A 2 13.08 17.90 -8.97
N TYR A 3 13.52 19.15 -9.20
CA TYR A 3 12.73 20.36 -8.96
C TYR A 3 11.46 20.40 -9.80
N ALA A 4 11.56 20.16 -11.11
CA ALA A 4 10.41 20.18 -12.01
C ALA A 4 9.36 19.14 -11.58
N THR A 5 9.79 17.93 -11.24
CA THR A 5 8.92 16.85 -10.75
C THR A 5 8.18 17.26 -9.49
N LEU A 6 8.87 17.82 -8.48
CA LEU A 6 8.22 18.24 -7.24
C LEU A 6 7.29 19.45 -7.44
N ARG A 7 7.67 20.39 -8.31
CA ARG A 7 6.86 21.56 -8.66
C ARG A 7 5.54 21.13 -9.32
N ASP A 8 5.64 20.23 -10.31
CA ASP A 8 4.53 19.82 -11.17
C ASP A 8 3.77 18.61 -10.60
N MET A 9 4.20 18.08 -9.45
CA MET A 9 3.49 17.03 -8.74
C MET A 9 2.10 17.51 -8.32
N HIS A 10 1.14 16.58 -8.33
CA HIS A 10 -0.23 16.81 -7.87
C HIS A 10 -0.52 15.95 -6.64
N PRO A 11 -0.11 16.35 -5.42
CA PRO A 11 -0.29 15.52 -4.22
C PRO A 11 -1.75 15.12 -3.95
N GLY A 12 -2.71 15.93 -4.42
CA GLY A 12 -4.14 15.62 -4.32
C GLY A 12 -4.56 14.34 -5.05
N THR A 13 -3.81 13.84 -6.03
CA THR A 13 -4.11 12.55 -6.67
C THR A 13 -3.80 11.37 -5.76
N LEU A 14 -2.77 11.46 -4.91
CA LEU A 14 -2.45 10.44 -3.90
C LEU A 14 -3.53 10.40 -2.81
N ILE A 15 -4.00 11.57 -2.37
CA ILE A 15 -5.08 11.68 -1.39
C ILE A 15 -6.37 11.08 -1.97
N ARG A 16 -6.74 11.42 -3.20
CA ARG A 16 -7.91 10.80 -3.86
C ARG A 16 -7.76 9.29 -4.00
N ALA A 17 -6.59 8.80 -4.41
CA ALA A 17 -6.35 7.37 -4.47
C ALA A 17 -6.50 6.73 -3.08
N SER A 18 -6.02 7.36 -2.01
CA SER A 18 -6.23 6.85 -0.65
C SER A 18 -7.71 6.70 -0.28
N GLU A 19 -8.54 7.67 -0.66
CA GLU A 19 -9.99 7.63 -0.42
C GLU A 19 -10.65 6.46 -1.18
N GLU A 20 -10.26 6.23 -2.43
CA GLU A 20 -10.76 5.13 -3.25
C GLU A 20 -10.36 3.76 -2.69
N TYR A 21 -9.11 3.62 -2.24
CA TYR A 21 -8.62 2.40 -1.58
C TYR A 21 -9.34 2.16 -0.25
N MET A 22 -9.56 3.20 0.55
CA MET A 22 -10.29 3.11 1.81
C MET A 22 -11.75 2.72 1.59
N ALA A 23 -12.43 3.31 0.61
CA ALA A 23 -13.80 2.94 0.25
C ALA A 23 -13.88 1.47 -0.20
N THR A 24 -12.91 1.02 -0.99
CA THR A 24 -12.83 -0.39 -1.41
C THR A 24 -12.57 -1.32 -0.22
N ALA A 25 -11.70 -0.93 0.71
CA ALA A 25 -11.46 -1.68 1.95
C ALA A 25 -12.75 -1.88 2.75
N MET A 26 -13.54 -0.80 2.94
CA MET A 26 -14.82 -0.87 3.64
C MET A 26 -15.81 -1.82 2.95
N ASN A 27 -15.88 -1.81 1.62
CA ASN A 27 -16.73 -2.74 0.87
C ASN A 27 -16.31 -4.20 1.07
N PHE A 28 -15.00 -4.50 1.09
CA PHE A 28 -14.50 -5.85 1.36
C PHE A 28 -14.81 -6.29 2.79
N ALA A 29 -14.62 -5.42 3.79
CA ALA A 29 -14.99 -5.71 5.18
C ALA A 29 -16.49 -6.02 5.31
N GLN A 30 -17.35 -5.19 4.71
CA GLN A 30 -18.79 -5.41 4.73
C GLN A 30 -19.18 -6.73 4.03
N THR A 31 -18.48 -7.08 2.95
CA THR A 31 -18.71 -8.33 2.23
C THR A 31 -18.30 -9.54 3.08
N ALA A 32 -17.16 -9.47 3.79
CA ALA A 32 -16.73 -10.51 4.74
C ALA A 32 -17.76 -10.70 5.86
N ASP A 33 -18.22 -9.60 6.49
CA ASP A 33 -19.23 -9.65 7.54
C ASP A 33 -20.55 -10.27 7.07
N ASN A 34 -20.99 -9.91 5.86
CA ASN A 34 -22.21 -10.45 5.26
C ASN A 34 -22.05 -11.94 4.91
N TRP A 35 -20.90 -12.31 4.38
CA TRP A 35 -20.55 -13.69 4.08
C TRP A 35 -20.59 -14.55 5.35
N ASP A 36 -19.91 -14.12 6.41
CA ASP A 36 -19.89 -14.85 7.67
C ASP A 36 -21.27 -15.00 8.27
N LYS A 37 -22.10 -13.94 8.26
CA LYS A 37 -23.49 -14.02 8.73
C LYS A 37 -24.32 -15.01 7.93
N GLN A 38 -24.20 -15.01 6.60
CA GLN A 38 -24.98 -15.88 5.73
C GLN A 38 -24.51 -17.34 5.82
N VAL A 39 -23.20 -17.58 5.80
CA VAL A 39 -22.61 -18.91 5.95
C VAL A 39 -22.91 -19.48 7.33
N TYR A 40 -22.76 -18.69 8.40
CA TYR A 40 -23.11 -19.09 9.75
C TYR A 40 -24.60 -19.43 9.89
N THR A 41 -25.47 -18.64 9.26
CA THR A 41 -26.91 -18.94 9.25
C THR A 41 -27.20 -20.24 8.50
N ALA A 42 -26.56 -20.47 7.36
CA ALA A 42 -26.74 -21.67 6.56
C ALA A 42 -26.24 -22.94 7.30
N SER A 43 -25.11 -22.85 8.01
CA SER A 43 -24.58 -23.99 8.79
C SER A 43 -25.43 -24.30 10.02
N GLN A 44 -25.99 -23.28 10.68
CA GLN A 44 -26.81 -23.46 11.89
C GLN A 44 -28.24 -23.91 11.62
N GLN A 45 -28.83 -23.58 10.45
CA GLN A 45 -30.27 -23.73 10.26
C GLN A 45 -30.77 -25.06 9.69
N ALA A 46 -29.94 -25.89 9.05
CA ALA A 46 -30.38 -27.21 8.57
C ALA A 46 -29.28 -28.11 7.99
N TRP A 47 -28.15 -27.55 7.55
CA TRP A 47 -27.19 -28.30 6.76
C TRP A 47 -26.14 -28.95 7.66
N THR A 48 -26.26 -30.26 7.87
CA THR A 48 -25.34 -31.08 8.68
C THR A 48 -24.82 -32.29 7.91
N GLY A 49 -23.71 -32.88 8.38
CA GLY A 49 -23.08 -34.06 7.80
C GLY A 49 -21.79 -33.74 7.02
N GLN A 50 -21.12 -34.77 6.50
CA GLN A 50 -19.77 -34.68 5.91
C GLN A 50 -19.60 -33.59 4.84
N ALA A 51 -20.65 -33.32 4.04
CA ALA A 51 -20.60 -32.28 3.03
C ALA A 51 -20.61 -30.86 3.62
N ALA A 52 -21.33 -30.64 4.72
CA ALA A 52 -21.32 -29.37 5.45
C ALA A 52 -19.95 -29.15 6.11
N ASP A 53 -19.41 -30.19 6.76
CA ASP A 53 -18.09 -30.16 7.39
C ASP A 53 -16.98 -29.86 6.37
N ALA A 54 -17.05 -30.49 5.19
CA ALA A 54 -16.10 -30.26 4.10
C ALA A 54 -16.19 -28.85 3.50
N ALA A 55 -17.36 -28.20 3.56
CA ALA A 55 -17.57 -26.86 3.05
C ALA A 55 -17.18 -25.77 4.05
N GLU A 56 -17.18 -26.05 5.36
CA GLU A 56 -16.87 -25.06 6.39
C GLU A 56 -15.49 -24.42 6.20
N ALA A 57 -14.46 -25.25 6.00
CA ALA A 57 -13.09 -24.79 5.81
C ALA A 57 -12.94 -23.81 4.62
N PRO A 58 -13.33 -24.14 3.37
CA PRO A 58 -13.19 -23.21 2.25
C PRO A 58 -14.06 -21.95 2.38
N LEU A 59 -15.24 -22.04 3.01
CA LEU A 59 -16.07 -20.86 3.26
C LEU A 59 -15.40 -19.90 4.26
N LYS A 60 -14.81 -20.44 5.33
CA LYS A 60 -14.02 -19.67 6.30
C LYS A 60 -12.76 -19.07 5.66
N THR A 61 -12.06 -19.83 4.82
CA THR A 61 -10.92 -19.32 4.04
C THR A 61 -11.32 -18.14 3.16
N THR A 62 -12.52 -18.17 2.57
CA THR A 62 -13.02 -17.05 1.76
C THR A 62 -13.24 -15.79 2.59
N SER A 63 -13.85 -15.91 3.78
CA SER A 63 -14.01 -14.77 4.71
C SER A 63 -12.66 -14.18 5.13
N ASN A 64 -11.71 -15.03 5.50
CA ASN A 64 -10.36 -14.60 5.88
C ASN A 64 -9.70 -13.82 4.73
N ARG A 65 -9.77 -14.31 3.49
CA ARG A 65 -9.22 -13.62 2.32
C ARG A 65 -9.85 -12.25 2.08
N LEU A 66 -11.16 -12.11 2.28
CA LEU A 66 -11.84 -10.81 2.16
C LEU A 66 -11.38 -9.83 3.26
N THR A 67 -11.22 -10.33 4.48
CA THR A 67 -10.71 -9.56 5.63
C THR A 67 -9.26 -9.11 5.43
N ASP A 68 -8.42 -10.00 4.92
CA ASP A 68 -7.02 -9.70 4.60
C ASP A 68 -6.91 -8.66 3.49
N ALA A 69 -7.70 -8.80 2.43
CA ALA A 69 -7.75 -7.83 1.34
C ALA A 69 -8.23 -6.45 1.82
N SER A 70 -9.27 -6.40 2.67
CA SER A 70 -9.71 -5.16 3.32
C SER A 70 -8.58 -4.49 4.11
N SER A 71 -7.89 -5.28 4.95
CA SER A 71 -6.79 -4.79 5.79
C SER A 71 -5.64 -4.24 4.95
N LEU A 72 -5.28 -4.92 3.87
CA LEU A 72 -4.26 -4.46 2.92
C LEU A 72 -4.64 -3.13 2.26
N LEU A 73 -5.85 -3.05 1.72
CA LEU A 73 -6.34 -1.84 1.05
C LEU A 73 -6.35 -0.64 2.00
N LYS A 74 -6.74 -0.87 3.26
CA LYS A 74 -6.68 0.16 4.30
C LYS A 74 -5.26 0.62 4.58
N GLN A 75 -4.30 -0.29 4.71
CA GLN A 75 -2.89 0.06 4.92
C GLN A 75 -2.34 0.86 3.74
N ASN A 76 -2.64 0.45 2.50
CA ASN A 76 -2.24 1.20 1.31
C ASN A 76 -2.85 2.60 1.27
N ALA A 77 -4.14 2.74 1.62
CA ALA A 77 -4.79 4.04 1.74
C ALA A 77 -4.07 4.94 2.74
N GLU A 78 -3.77 4.44 3.94
CA GLU A 78 -3.06 5.20 4.97
C GLU A 78 -1.68 5.68 4.50
N GLN A 79 -0.91 4.82 3.80
CA GLN A 79 0.38 5.21 3.22
C GLN A 79 0.24 6.29 2.14
N LEU A 80 -0.73 6.14 1.24
CA LEU A 80 -0.96 7.12 0.16
C LEU A 80 -1.42 8.47 0.71
N SER A 81 -2.29 8.48 1.71
CA SER A 81 -2.75 9.71 2.38
C SER A 81 -1.58 10.42 3.04
N ALA A 82 -0.77 9.70 3.83
CA ALA A 82 0.36 10.28 4.52
C ALA A 82 1.41 10.85 3.55
N ALA A 83 1.71 10.12 2.47
CA ALA A 83 2.60 10.59 1.41
C ALA A 83 2.04 11.85 0.72
N GLY A 84 0.74 11.86 0.40
CA GLY A 84 0.04 13.01 -0.17
C GLY A 84 0.18 14.27 0.70
N ASP A 85 -0.04 14.15 2.01
CA ASP A 85 0.12 15.26 2.96
C ASP A 85 1.56 15.77 3.03
N GLN A 86 2.54 14.86 3.05
CA GLN A 86 3.96 15.22 3.08
C GLN A 86 4.39 15.94 1.80
N PHE A 87 3.99 15.45 0.62
CA PHE A 87 4.27 16.13 -0.64
C PHE A 87 3.58 17.49 -0.74
N LEU A 88 2.36 17.62 -0.21
CA LEU A 88 1.68 18.91 -0.16
C LEU A 88 2.47 19.92 0.69
N GLN A 89 2.98 19.51 1.85
CA GLN A 89 3.82 20.37 2.69
C GLN A 89 5.13 20.77 1.99
N LEU A 90 5.79 19.81 1.32
CA LEU A 90 7.03 20.07 0.58
C LEU A 90 6.79 21.01 -0.61
N GLN A 91 5.65 20.88 -1.30
CA GLN A 91 5.26 21.79 -2.38
C GLN A 91 4.98 23.21 -1.85
N GLN A 92 4.35 23.35 -0.69
CA GLN A 92 4.18 24.65 -0.03
C GLN A 92 5.52 25.27 0.37
N GLN A 93 6.45 24.48 0.91
CA GLN A 93 7.80 24.94 1.21
C GLN A 93 8.52 25.40 -0.07
N LEU A 94 8.42 24.64 -1.16
CA LEU A 94 8.99 25.00 -2.45
C LEU A 94 8.42 26.33 -2.98
N GLN A 95 7.11 26.54 -2.87
CA GLN A 95 6.48 27.81 -3.27
C GLN A 95 6.99 29.00 -2.44
N GLN A 96 7.23 28.80 -1.14
CA GLN A 96 7.83 29.83 -0.28
C GLN A 96 9.27 30.15 -0.70
N LEU A 97 10.07 29.13 -1.06
CA LEU A 97 11.42 29.33 -1.58
C LEU A 97 11.43 30.08 -2.91
N ILE A 98 10.49 29.77 -3.81
CA ILE A 98 10.33 30.49 -5.08
C ILE A 98 10.00 31.97 -4.79
N ALA A 99 9.04 32.25 -3.92
CA ALA A 99 8.68 33.62 -3.55
C ALA A 99 9.86 34.38 -2.91
N TRP A 100 10.58 33.72 -1.99
CA TRP A 100 11.77 34.29 -1.35
C TRP A 100 12.88 34.56 -2.36
N SER A 101 13.11 33.66 -3.32
CA SER A 101 14.12 33.84 -4.37
C SER A 101 13.86 35.09 -5.19
N GLN A 102 12.60 35.32 -5.58
CA GLN A 102 12.19 36.49 -6.36
C GLN A 102 12.40 37.79 -5.58
N GLN A 103 12.07 37.80 -4.28
CA GLN A 103 12.29 38.96 -3.40
C GLN A 103 13.76 39.31 -3.21
N ASN A 104 14.65 38.31 -3.30
CA ASN A 104 16.09 38.49 -3.15
C ASN A 104 16.83 38.62 -4.50
N GLY A 105 16.09 38.74 -5.60
CA GLY A 105 16.69 38.87 -6.94
C GLY A 105 17.51 37.63 -7.32
N LEU A 106 17.01 36.45 -6.99
CA LEU A 106 17.54 35.15 -7.38
C LEU A 106 16.56 34.45 -8.32
N VAL A 107 17.08 33.60 -9.18
CA VAL A 107 16.31 32.78 -10.12
C VAL A 107 16.62 31.31 -9.85
N ILE A 108 15.57 30.52 -9.63
CA ILE A 108 15.64 29.05 -9.59
C ILE A 108 15.29 28.54 -10.99
N HIS A 109 16.21 27.82 -11.61
CA HIS A 109 16.02 27.19 -12.91
C HIS A 109 15.33 25.84 -12.80
N ASP A 110 14.83 25.32 -13.91
CA ASP A 110 14.13 24.03 -13.95
C ASP A 110 15.01 22.83 -13.55
N ASP A 111 16.34 22.97 -13.71
CA ASP A 111 17.33 21.99 -13.25
C ASP A 111 17.63 22.08 -11.74
N GLY A 112 16.96 22.99 -11.02
CA GLY A 112 17.17 23.24 -9.60
C GLY A 112 18.39 24.12 -9.29
N SER A 113 19.11 24.63 -10.31
CA SER A 113 20.21 25.57 -10.08
C SER A 113 19.70 26.94 -9.68
N VAL A 114 20.43 27.60 -8.78
CA VAL A 114 20.11 28.94 -8.29
C VAL A 114 21.14 29.91 -8.83
N THR A 115 20.69 30.97 -9.52
CA THR A 115 21.56 32.01 -10.06
C THR A 115 21.10 33.40 -9.63
N PRO A 116 22.02 34.36 -9.43
CA PRO A 116 21.65 35.73 -9.16
C PRO A 116 21.02 36.38 -10.40
N ASN A 117 20.01 37.21 -10.19
CA ASN A 117 19.53 38.12 -11.22
C ASN A 117 20.58 39.22 -11.43
N PRO A 118 21.16 39.35 -12.64
CA PRO A 118 22.23 40.31 -12.91
C PRO A 118 21.82 41.77 -12.68
N GLN A 119 20.52 42.08 -12.68
CA GLN A 119 20.02 43.43 -12.42
C GLN A 119 20.00 43.80 -10.92
N ALA A 120 19.99 42.81 -10.01
CA ALA A 120 19.89 43.04 -8.57
C ALA A 120 21.24 43.28 -7.86
N ALA A 121 22.37 43.07 -8.56
CA ALA A 121 23.71 43.07 -7.97
C ALA A 121 24.40 44.46 -7.87
N GLN A 122 23.72 45.56 -8.20
CA GLN A 122 24.39 46.84 -8.52
C GLN A 122 24.80 47.72 -7.30
N GLY A 123 24.80 47.17 -6.08
CA GLY A 123 25.14 47.91 -4.85
C GLY A 123 26.50 47.54 -4.23
N PRO A 124 27.19 48.45 -3.51
CA PRO A 124 28.39 48.14 -2.73
C PRO A 124 28.10 47.03 -1.70
N GLY A 125 28.87 45.94 -1.72
CA GLY A 125 28.64 44.77 -0.84
C GLY A 125 27.51 43.83 -1.29
N GLY A 126 26.75 44.19 -2.32
CA GLY A 126 25.63 43.41 -2.84
C GLY A 126 26.02 42.02 -3.35
N ALA A 127 27.23 41.89 -3.91
CA ALA A 127 27.73 40.60 -4.39
C ALA A 127 27.94 39.56 -3.27
N VAL A 128 28.43 39.97 -2.09
CA VAL A 128 28.64 39.06 -0.95
C VAL A 128 27.30 38.65 -0.34
N ALA A 129 26.37 39.61 -0.19
CA ALA A 129 25.03 39.33 0.29
C ALA A 129 24.26 38.40 -0.66
N GLN A 130 24.35 38.62 -1.98
CA GLN A 130 23.76 37.72 -2.98
C GLN A 130 24.37 36.33 -2.96
N ALA A 131 25.70 36.20 -2.86
CA ALA A 131 26.35 34.91 -2.79
C ALA A 131 25.90 34.11 -1.55
N SER A 132 25.76 34.77 -0.40
CA SER A 132 25.22 34.15 0.82
C SER A 132 23.76 33.73 0.65
N ALA A 133 22.92 34.59 0.07
CA ALA A 133 21.51 34.30 -0.18
C ALA A 133 21.33 33.13 -1.18
N GLN A 134 22.14 33.11 -2.23
CA GLN A 134 22.19 32.02 -3.21
C GLN A 134 22.57 30.69 -2.56
N ALA A 135 23.62 30.68 -1.74
CA ALA A 135 24.06 29.46 -1.05
C ALA A 135 22.99 28.93 -0.08
N MET A 136 22.34 29.82 0.66
CA MET A 136 21.27 29.44 1.61
C MET A 136 20.06 28.86 0.87
N LEU A 137 19.64 29.48 -0.23
CA LEU A 137 18.53 28.99 -1.05
C LEU A 137 18.85 27.65 -1.71
N ALA A 138 20.07 27.49 -2.24
CA ALA A 138 20.51 26.23 -2.83
C ALA A 138 20.51 25.09 -1.80
N ALA A 139 20.95 25.36 -0.57
CA ALA A 139 20.92 24.38 0.51
C ALA A 139 19.48 23.99 0.92
N GLU A 140 18.60 24.97 1.08
CA GLU A 140 17.20 24.73 1.46
C GLU A 140 16.42 24.00 0.36
N LEU A 141 16.66 24.36 -0.91
CA LEU A 141 16.11 23.64 -2.05
C LEU A 141 16.60 22.19 -2.09
N ALA A 142 17.89 21.95 -1.85
CA ALA A 142 18.45 20.61 -1.80
C ALA A 142 17.83 19.77 -0.68
N ASP A 143 17.58 20.34 0.50
CA ASP A 143 16.90 19.65 1.60
C ASP A 143 15.47 19.25 1.23
N VAL A 144 14.69 20.19 0.67
CA VAL A 144 13.31 19.92 0.23
C VAL A 144 13.27 18.78 -0.80
N LEU A 145 14.18 18.78 -1.78
CA LEU A 145 14.27 17.72 -2.79
C LEU A 145 14.73 16.37 -2.21
N ALA A 146 15.64 16.38 -1.25
CA ALA A 146 16.08 15.18 -0.55
C ALA A 146 14.94 14.56 0.27
N ARG A 147 14.18 15.39 1.00
CA ARG A 147 12.99 14.96 1.75
C ARG A 147 11.92 14.42 0.82
N ALA A 148 11.64 15.09 -0.30
CA ALA A 148 10.70 14.59 -1.30
C ALA A 148 11.10 13.22 -1.85
N THR A 149 12.40 13.02 -2.11
CA THR A 149 12.94 11.71 -2.52
C THR A 149 12.78 10.65 -1.43
N ALA A 150 12.98 11.01 -0.16
CA ALA A 150 12.79 10.08 0.95
C ALA A 150 11.31 9.68 1.14
N VAL A 151 10.38 10.62 0.95
CA VAL A 151 8.93 10.33 0.98
C VAL A 151 8.56 9.36 -0.14
N ASP A 152 9.01 9.61 -1.37
CA ASP A 152 8.79 8.73 -2.52
C ASP A 152 9.31 7.30 -2.27
N GLN A 153 10.58 7.18 -1.85
CA GLN A 153 11.21 5.88 -1.59
C GLN A 153 10.54 5.12 -0.45
N SER A 154 10.22 5.80 0.65
CA SER A 154 9.57 5.17 1.80
C SER A 154 8.15 4.71 1.48
N THR A 155 7.39 5.51 0.71
CA THR A 155 6.05 5.16 0.24
C THR A 155 6.10 3.96 -0.70
N SER A 156 6.97 3.97 -1.71
CA SER A 156 7.14 2.84 -2.63
C SER A 156 7.49 1.56 -1.88
N LYS A 157 8.45 1.63 -0.96
CA LYS A 157 8.86 0.49 -0.14
C LYS A 157 7.72 -0.04 0.73
N ALA A 158 6.92 0.84 1.33
CA ALA A 158 5.77 0.42 2.14
C ALA A 158 4.72 -0.30 1.30
N LEU A 159 4.42 0.21 0.10
CA LEU A 159 3.49 -0.43 -0.84
C LEU A 159 4.01 -1.79 -1.34
N ASP A 160 5.31 -1.91 -1.61
CA ASP A 160 5.92 -3.18 -2.00
C ASP A 160 5.86 -4.23 -0.87
N MET A 161 6.16 -3.82 0.38
CA MET A 161 6.05 -4.69 1.55
C MET A 161 4.60 -5.18 1.75
N ASN A 162 3.64 -4.29 1.55
CA ASN A 162 2.22 -4.61 1.59
C ASN A 162 1.83 -5.61 0.49
N ALA A 163 2.33 -5.45 -0.73
CA ALA A 163 2.08 -6.41 -1.81
C ALA A 163 2.68 -7.81 -1.53
N GLN A 164 3.87 -7.87 -0.93
CA GLN A 164 4.55 -9.13 -0.60
C GLN A 164 3.84 -9.92 0.53
N SER A 165 3.24 -9.22 1.51
CA SER A 165 2.52 -9.88 2.61
C SER A 165 1.30 -10.68 2.13
N VAL A 166 0.68 -10.26 1.01
CA VAL A 166 -0.42 -10.98 0.38
C VAL A 166 0.08 -12.15 -0.47
N GLY A 167 1.20 -11.97 -1.19
CA GLY A 167 1.80 -13.05 -2.00
C GLY A 167 2.15 -14.29 -1.19
N ALA A 168 2.64 -14.12 0.05
CA ALA A 168 2.94 -15.23 0.96
C ALA A 168 1.68 -15.91 1.52
N SER A 169 0.59 -15.16 1.69
CA SER A 169 -0.67 -15.65 2.28
C SER A 169 -1.58 -16.36 1.26
N VAL A 170 -1.48 -16.01 -0.03
CA VAL A 170 -2.32 -16.59 -1.10
C VAL A 170 -1.76 -17.90 -1.65
N THR A 171 -0.45 -18.13 -1.59
CA THR A 171 0.19 -19.39 -2.00
C THR A 171 0.22 -20.47 -0.92
N GLY A 172 -0.47 -20.25 0.21
CA GLY A 172 -0.79 -21.32 1.17
C GLY A 172 -1.78 -22.31 0.54
N ASP A 173 -1.23 -23.25 -0.21
CA ASP A 173 -1.77 -24.48 -0.80
C ASP A 173 -3.31 -24.65 -0.79
N PRO A 174 -3.99 -24.38 -1.92
CA PRO A 174 -5.33 -24.88 -2.12
C PRO A 174 -5.23 -26.36 -2.51
N ALA A 175 -5.56 -27.25 -1.57
CA ALA A 175 -5.85 -28.67 -1.77
C ALA A 175 -4.69 -29.67 -1.63
N ASP A 176 -4.55 -30.26 -0.42
CA ASP A 176 -4.44 -31.71 -0.29
C ASP A 176 -5.76 -32.28 0.26
N PRO A 177 -6.73 -32.65 -0.60
CA PRO A 177 -7.93 -33.38 -0.22
C PRO A 177 -7.71 -34.90 -0.25
N GLY A 178 -6.46 -35.37 -0.35
CA GLY A 178 -6.12 -36.73 -0.77
C GLY A 178 -5.81 -37.74 0.33
N GLN A 179 -5.85 -37.39 1.62
CA GLN A 179 -5.51 -38.34 2.71
C GLN A 179 -6.67 -38.67 3.65
N HIS A 180 -7.81 -39.08 3.10
CA HIS A 180 -8.75 -39.91 3.84
C HIS A 180 -9.36 -41.00 2.95
N GLY A 181 -9.11 -42.26 3.31
CA GLY A 181 -9.92 -43.39 2.86
C GLY A 181 -9.21 -44.40 1.95
N GLN A 182 -8.26 -45.15 2.51
CA GLN A 182 -8.07 -46.53 2.06
C GLN A 182 -9.44 -47.23 2.14
N PRO A 183 -10.00 -47.79 1.06
CA PRO A 183 -11.24 -48.54 1.14
C PRO A 183 -10.98 -49.78 2.01
N ALA A 184 -11.72 -49.89 3.11
CA ALA A 184 -11.85 -51.13 3.85
C ALA A 184 -12.48 -52.17 2.92
N ASP A 185 -11.71 -53.22 2.65
CA ASP A 185 -12.08 -54.44 1.93
C ASP A 185 -13.36 -55.06 2.54
N PRO A 186 -14.49 -55.15 1.80
CA PRO A 186 -15.67 -55.87 2.25
C PRO A 186 -15.66 -57.27 1.64
N GLY A 187 -14.81 -58.15 2.17
CA GLY A 187 -14.77 -59.58 1.85
C GLY A 187 -15.31 -60.45 2.99
N GLY A 188 -16.64 -60.51 3.15
CA GLY A 188 -17.31 -61.53 3.97
C GLY A 188 -17.36 -62.91 3.29
N PRO A 189 -18.15 -63.88 3.81
CA PRO A 189 -17.71 -64.87 4.80
C PRO A 189 -17.78 -66.35 4.32
N SER A 190 -17.14 -67.24 5.11
CA SER A 190 -17.47 -68.66 5.40
C SER A 190 -17.74 -69.68 4.28
N GLN A 191 -16.99 -70.79 4.25
CA GLN A 191 -17.52 -72.16 4.47
C GLN A 191 -16.48 -73.30 4.35
N GLY A 192 -16.61 -74.30 5.24
CA GLY A 192 -16.19 -75.70 5.06
C GLY A 192 -14.75 -76.03 5.46
N GLY A 193 -14.43 -77.03 6.26
CA GLY A 193 -15.18 -78.10 6.91
C GLY A 193 -14.15 -79.04 7.54
N HIS A 194 -14.33 -79.41 8.79
CA HIS A 194 -13.57 -80.48 9.44
C HIS A 194 -14.05 -81.84 8.91
N ALA A 195 -13.11 -82.71 8.54
CA ALA A 195 -13.31 -84.15 8.51
C ALA A 195 -12.03 -84.81 9.07
N PRO A 196 -12.12 -85.62 10.12
CA PRO A 196 -11.02 -86.48 10.56
C PRO A 196 -11.09 -87.86 9.89
N ALA A 197 -9.92 -88.44 9.66
CA ALA A 197 -9.70 -89.88 9.55
C ALA A 197 -8.38 -90.20 10.25
#